data_AF-A0A254N1J3-F1
#
_entry.id   AF-A0A254N1J3-F1
#
_cell.length_a   1.000
_cell.length_b   1.000
_cell.length_c   1.000
_cell.angle_alpha   90.00
_cell.angle_beta   90.00
_cell.angle_gamma   90.00
#
_symmetry.space_group_name_H-M   'P 1'
#
loop_
_entity.id
_entity.type
_entity.pdbx_description
1 polymer ?
#
loop_
_entity_poly.entity_id
_entity_poly.type
_entity_poly.pdbx_seq_one_letter_code
_entity_poly.pdbx_strand_id
1 'polypeptide(L)'
;MLLRSQREEPLNATAPWSFRLEIADPPLNALLEYLSIRDWSSANAMFREICSSGQDFEYKLQEPFLAAIAAYVNALANDEALIRSEIALNFLAGNYWMSDIWIAVGWTLLRDAESNSREFVQARQLILGSVDQGLPYFTIGLRVLSDALNFLTVVNAKDQPAKRALTAVTRASLACSQDAVFTTVNLSKFLDLAPKSLRGTP
;
A
#
# COMPACT_ATOMS: atom_id res chain seq x y z
N MET A 1 -9.75 -13.20 11.19
CA MET A 1 -8.35 -12.78 11.42
C MET A 1 -8.06 -12.77 12.92
N LEU A 2 -7.11 -13.55 13.41
CA LEU A 2 -6.64 -13.49 14.80
C LEU A 2 -5.26 -12.81 14.79
N LEU A 3 -5.21 -11.57 15.27
CA LEU A 3 -3.96 -10.87 15.52
C LEU A 3 -3.22 -11.60 16.65
N ARG A 4 -2.11 -12.27 16.35
CA ARG A 4 -1.25 -12.86 17.37
C ARG A 4 -0.14 -11.86 17.70
N SER A 5 -0.06 -11.46 18.96
CA SER A 5 1.13 -10.79 19.49
C SER A 5 2.07 -11.86 20.04
N GLN A 6 3.33 -11.85 19.61
CA GLN A 6 4.39 -12.58 20.30
C GLN A 6 5.22 -11.60 21.12
N ARG A 7 5.52 -12.00 22.36
CA ARG A 7 6.38 -11.27 23.29
C ARG A 7 7.82 -11.68 23.01
N GLU A 8 8.60 -10.81 22.38
CA GLU A 8 10.06 -10.95 22.35
C GLU A 8 10.66 -10.13 23.50
N GLU A 9 11.59 -10.71 24.25
CA GLU A 9 12.39 -9.95 25.22
C GLU A 9 13.35 -9.01 24.47
N PRO A 10 13.43 -7.72 24.85
CA PRO A 10 14.21 -6.75 24.07
C PRO A 10 15.71 -6.96 24.28
N LEU A 11 16.45 -7.20 23.19
CA LEU A 11 17.92 -7.22 23.16
C LEU A 11 18.55 -5.82 23.26
N ASN A 12 17.76 -4.72 23.26
CA ASN A 12 18.23 -3.37 23.52
C ASN A 12 17.14 -2.49 24.15
N ALA A 13 17.51 -1.79 25.22
CA ALA A 13 16.64 -1.15 26.21
C ALA A 13 15.94 0.17 25.78
N THR A 14 15.47 0.30 24.53
CA THR A 14 14.82 1.54 24.06
C THR A 14 13.37 1.39 23.58
N ALA A 15 12.82 0.18 23.54
CA ALA A 15 11.39 -0.02 23.33
C ALA A 15 10.89 -1.16 24.25
N PRO A 16 10.24 -0.85 25.38
CA PRO A 16 9.81 -1.87 26.35
C PRO A 16 8.72 -2.82 25.82
N TRP A 17 8.13 -2.53 24.66
CA TRP A 17 7.17 -3.38 23.98
C TRP A 17 7.38 -3.33 22.47
N SER A 18 7.55 -4.49 21.84
CA SER A 18 7.44 -4.68 20.39
C SER A 18 6.21 -5.56 20.11
N PHE A 19 5.45 -5.20 19.07
CA PHE A 19 4.33 -5.99 18.58
C PHE A 19 4.59 -6.29 17.11
N ARG A 20 4.45 -7.55 16.72
CA ARG A 20 4.47 -7.98 15.32
C ARG A 20 3.04 -8.31 14.90
N LEU A 21 2.62 -7.78 13.76
CA LEU A 21 1.39 -8.16 13.10
C LEU A 21 1.72 -9.29 12.12
N GLU A 22 0.89 -10.33 12.09
CA GLU A 22 1.01 -11.46 11.17
C GLU A 22 -0.37 -11.81 10.62
N ILE A 23 -0.42 -12.19 9.34
CA ILE A 23 -1.63 -12.74 8.75
C ILE A 23 -1.71 -14.22 9.11
N ALA A 24 -2.81 -14.61 9.78
CA ALA A 24 -3.00 -16.00 10.24
C ALA A 24 -3.24 -17.00 9.10
N ASP A 25 -3.57 -16.52 7.90
CA ASP A 25 -3.76 -17.32 6.69
C ASP A 25 -2.41 -17.48 5.96
N PRO A 26 -1.81 -18.69 5.94
CA PRO A 26 -0.46 -18.89 5.40
C PRO A 26 -0.31 -18.56 3.91
N PRO A 27 -1.24 -18.95 3.00
CA PRO A 27 -1.25 -18.48 1.62
C PRO A 27 -1.20 -16.95 1.48
N LEU A 28 -1.97 -16.21 2.28
CA LEU A 28 -1.99 -14.75 2.20
C LEU A 28 -0.70 -14.12 2.73
N ASN A 29 -0.14 -14.69 3.80
CA ASN A 29 1.14 -14.24 4.33
C ASN A 29 2.27 -14.45 3.32
N ALA A 30 2.33 -15.62 2.68
CA ALA A 30 3.32 -15.92 1.64
C ALA A 30 3.17 -14.97 0.44
N LEU A 31 1.94 -14.67 0.02
CA LEU A 31 1.68 -13.74 -1.07
C LEU A 31 2.17 -12.32 -0.76
N LEU A 32 1.96 -11.84 0.47
CA LEU A 32 2.52 -10.57 0.93
C LEU A 32 4.04 -10.55 1.03
N GLU A 33 4.65 -11.66 1.45
CA GLU A 33 6.11 -11.80 1.45
C GLU A 33 6.66 -11.68 0.02
N TYR A 34 6.05 -12.37 -0.96
CA TYR A 34 6.41 -12.23 -2.37
C TYR A 34 6.27 -10.79 -2.87
N LEU A 35 5.17 -10.10 -2.55
CA LEU A 35 5.00 -8.69 -2.89
C LEU A 35 6.07 -7.80 -2.23
N SER A 36 6.46 -8.10 -0.99
CA SER A 36 7.45 -7.34 -0.22
C SER A 36 8.85 -7.47 -0.81
N ILE A 37 9.22 -8.65 -1.32
CA ILE A 37 10.50 -8.91 -1.99
C ILE A 37 10.47 -8.67 -3.51
N ARG A 38 9.33 -8.22 -4.05
CA ARG A 38 9.11 -7.93 -5.48
C ARG A 38 9.16 -9.15 -6.40
N ASP A 39 8.80 -10.31 -5.88
CA ASP A 39 8.61 -11.53 -6.68
C ASP A 39 7.19 -11.57 -7.26
N TRP A 40 6.97 -10.79 -8.32
CA TRP A 40 5.67 -10.65 -8.97
C TRP A 40 5.21 -11.96 -9.62
N SER A 41 6.14 -12.79 -10.07
CA SER A 41 5.82 -14.06 -10.72
C SER A 41 5.22 -15.03 -9.72
N SER A 42 5.87 -15.21 -8.57
CA SER A 42 5.35 -16.06 -7.49
C SER A 42 4.07 -15.49 -6.87
N ALA A 43 4.01 -14.17 -6.66
CA ALA A 43 2.79 -13.52 -6.15
C ALA A 43 1.58 -13.76 -7.09
N ASN A 44 1.76 -13.59 -8.40
CA ASN A 44 0.69 -13.81 -9.38
C ASN A 44 0.30 -15.29 -9.51
N ALA A 45 1.27 -16.21 -9.51
CA ALA A 45 1.01 -17.65 -9.57
C ALA A 45 0.17 -18.10 -8.37
N MET A 46 0.57 -17.71 -7.16
CA MET A 46 -0.16 -18.01 -5.93
C MET A 46 -1.53 -17.36 -5.90
N PHE A 47 -1.65 -16.11 -6.37
CA PHE A 47 -2.94 -15.43 -6.47
C PHE A 47 -3.91 -16.19 -7.37
N ARG A 48 -3.45 -16.67 -8.53
CA ARG A 48 -4.28 -17.46 -9.45
C ARG A 48 -4.74 -18.77 -8.82
N GLU A 49 -3.88 -19.44 -8.07
CA GLU A 49 -4.25 -20.64 -7.33
C GLU A 49 -5.38 -20.34 -6.34
N ILE A 50 -5.23 -19.26 -5.55
CA ILE A 50 -6.25 -18.81 -4.59
C ILE A 50 -7.58 -18.43 -5.30
N CYS A 51 -7.51 -17.77 -6.45
CA CYS A 51 -8.69 -17.37 -7.22
C CYS A 51 -9.40 -18.55 -7.91
N SER A 52 -8.65 -19.59 -8.29
CA SER A 52 -9.17 -20.74 -9.02
C SER A 52 -10.10 -21.65 -8.19
N SER A 53 -10.12 -21.52 -6.87
CA SER A 53 -11.03 -22.25 -5.97
C SER A 53 -12.43 -21.62 -5.88
N GLY A 54 -13.01 -21.30 -7.05
CA GLY A 54 -14.12 -20.35 -7.27
C GLY A 54 -15.35 -20.41 -6.34
N GLN A 55 -16.01 -19.24 -6.22
CA GLN A 55 -17.08 -18.81 -5.31
C GLN A 55 -16.65 -18.27 -3.93
N ASP A 56 -15.68 -18.88 -3.26
CA ASP A 56 -15.21 -18.37 -1.96
C ASP A 56 -14.45 -17.04 -2.09
N PHE A 57 -13.80 -16.80 -3.23
CA PHE A 57 -12.90 -15.66 -3.38
C PHE A 57 -13.63 -14.31 -3.34
N GLU A 58 -14.73 -14.15 -4.09
CA GLU A 58 -15.52 -12.91 -4.06
C GLU A 58 -16.10 -12.61 -2.68
N TYR A 59 -16.51 -13.64 -1.94
CA TYR A 59 -16.94 -13.48 -0.54
C TYR A 59 -15.78 -13.07 0.36
N LYS A 60 -14.61 -13.70 0.19
CA LYS A 60 -13.40 -13.35 0.95
C LYS A 60 -12.90 -11.94 0.65
N LEU A 61 -13.13 -11.40 -0.55
CA LEU A 61 -12.81 -10.00 -0.89
C LEU A 61 -13.63 -8.96 -0.10
N GLN A 62 -14.64 -9.37 0.66
CA GLN A 62 -15.25 -8.50 1.67
C GLN A 62 -14.33 -8.25 2.86
N GLU A 63 -13.29 -9.07 3.04
CA GLU A 63 -12.26 -8.86 4.04
C GLU A 63 -11.27 -7.77 3.56
N PRO A 64 -11.12 -6.65 4.29
CA PRO A 64 -10.37 -5.48 3.82
C PRO A 64 -8.90 -5.77 3.48
N PHE A 65 -8.20 -6.57 4.30
CA PHE A 65 -6.79 -6.85 4.08
C PHE A 65 -6.58 -7.72 2.85
N LEU A 66 -7.42 -8.73 2.65
CA LEU A 66 -7.41 -9.54 1.43
C LEU A 66 -7.73 -8.72 0.19
N ALA A 67 -8.71 -7.83 0.26
CA ALA A 67 -9.04 -6.93 -0.83
C ALA A 67 -7.84 -6.05 -1.22
N ALA A 68 -7.12 -5.49 -0.25
CA ALA A 68 -5.91 -4.71 -0.49
C ALA A 68 -4.76 -5.55 -1.09
N ILE A 69 -4.55 -6.76 -0.57
CA ILE A 69 -3.56 -7.69 -1.10
C ILE A 69 -3.86 -8.04 -2.57
N ALA A 70 -5.11 -8.41 -2.86
CA ALA A 70 -5.57 -8.72 -4.21
C ALA A 70 -5.42 -7.52 -5.15
N ALA A 71 -5.75 -6.32 -4.68
CA ALA A 71 -5.58 -5.09 -5.44
C ALA A 71 -4.10 -4.84 -5.78
N TYR A 72 -3.16 -5.05 -4.85
CA TYR A 72 -1.73 -4.90 -5.14
C TYR A 72 -1.20 -5.96 -6.10
N VAL A 73 -1.58 -7.22 -5.93
CA VAL A 73 -1.22 -8.26 -6.90
C VAL A 73 -1.67 -7.83 -8.28
N ASN A 74 -2.91 -7.36 -8.41
CA ASN A 74 -3.39 -6.94 -9.70
C ASN A 74 -2.67 -5.71 -10.26
N ALA A 75 -2.46 -4.68 -9.43
CA ALA A 75 -1.80 -3.47 -9.85
C ALA A 75 -0.36 -3.74 -10.33
N LEU A 76 0.31 -4.77 -9.79
CA LEU A 76 1.72 -5.07 -10.03
C LEU A 76 1.95 -6.26 -10.97
N ALA A 77 1.02 -7.22 -11.05
CA ALA A 77 1.03 -8.27 -12.05
C ALA A 77 0.71 -7.63 -13.40
N ASN A 78 1.76 -7.45 -14.21
CA ASN A 78 1.74 -6.78 -15.51
C ASN A 78 1.01 -7.59 -16.60
N ASP A 79 -0.04 -8.33 -16.22
CA ASP A 79 -0.81 -9.22 -17.09
C ASP A 79 -2.17 -8.58 -17.38
N GLU A 80 -2.38 -8.20 -18.65
CA GLU A 80 -3.60 -7.57 -19.18
C GLU A 80 -4.87 -8.36 -18.88
N ALA A 81 -4.75 -9.66 -18.60
CA ALA A 81 -5.89 -10.55 -18.47
C ALA A 81 -6.65 -10.43 -17.16
N LEU A 82 -6.04 -9.96 -16.06
CA LEU A 82 -6.61 -10.29 -14.75
C LEU A 82 -7.69 -9.35 -14.22
N ILE A 83 -7.61 -8.02 -14.35
CA ILE A 83 -8.64 -7.14 -13.73
C ILE A 83 -8.73 -5.80 -14.48
N ARG A 84 -9.84 -5.65 -15.20
CA ARG A 84 -10.30 -4.38 -15.76
C ARG A 84 -10.73 -3.45 -14.63
N SER A 85 -10.73 -2.15 -14.90
CA SER A 85 -11.15 -1.06 -14.01
C SER A 85 -12.41 -1.33 -13.16
N GLU A 86 -13.36 -2.14 -13.62
CA GLU A 86 -14.55 -2.54 -12.85
C GLU A 86 -14.24 -3.33 -11.58
N ILE A 87 -13.34 -4.32 -11.62
CA ILE A 87 -12.97 -5.09 -10.42
C ILE A 87 -12.12 -4.21 -9.47
N ALA A 88 -11.30 -3.31 -10.03
CA ALA A 88 -10.55 -2.33 -9.24
C ALA A 88 -11.49 -1.39 -8.46
N LEU A 89 -12.57 -0.93 -9.08
CA LEU A 89 -13.61 -0.14 -8.43
C LEU A 89 -14.44 -0.96 -7.42
N ASN A 90 -14.62 -2.26 -7.66
CA ASN A 90 -15.27 -3.15 -6.70
C ASN A 90 -14.44 -3.33 -5.42
N PHE A 91 -13.10 -3.24 -5.46
CA PHE A 91 -12.30 -3.23 -4.22
C PHE A 91 -12.56 -2.00 -3.35
N LEU A 92 -12.82 -0.84 -3.96
CA LEU A 92 -13.15 0.39 -3.24
C LEU A 92 -14.52 0.32 -2.58
N ALA A 93 -15.45 -0.47 -3.14
CA ALA A 93 -16.77 -0.67 -2.57
C ALA A 93 -16.68 -1.46 -1.24
N GLY A 94 -16.95 -0.78 -0.13
CA GLY A 94 -16.93 -1.36 1.22
C GLY A 94 -15.63 -1.15 2.01
N ASN A 95 -14.51 -0.83 1.33
CA ASN A 95 -13.19 -0.70 1.96
C ASN A 95 -12.53 0.67 1.73
N TYR A 96 -13.33 1.71 1.45
CA TYR A 96 -12.87 3.07 1.16
C TYR A 96 -12.04 3.73 2.28
N TRP A 97 -12.07 3.19 3.49
CA TRP A 97 -11.28 3.68 4.62
C TRP A 97 -9.81 3.21 4.59
N MET A 98 -9.49 2.19 3.78
CA MET A 98 -8.14 1.62 3.71
C MET A 98 -7.32 2.29 2.60
N SER A 99 -6.25 2.98 3.00
CA SER A 99 -5.34 3.68 2.06
C SER A 99 -4.79 2.75 0.97
N ASP A 100 -4.47 1.49 1.30
CA ASP A 100 -3.85 0.53 0.39
C ASP A 100 -4.66 0.32 -0.89
N ILE A 101 -5.98 0.26 -0.77
CA ILE A 101 -6.87 0.03 -1.91
C ILE A 101 -6.89 1.26 -2.83
N TRP A 102 -6.89 2.48 -2.26
CA TRP A 102 -6.80 3.71 -3.05
C TRP A 102 -5.49 3.77 -3.83
N ILE A 103 -4.39 3.36 -3.20
CA ILE A 103 -3.07 3.33 -3.82
C ILE A 103 -3.04 2.32 -4.96
N ALA A 104 -3.48 1.08 -4.70
CA ALA A 104 -3.45 0.01 -5.68
C ALA A 104 -4.32 0.34 -6.91
N VAL A 105 -5.58 0.75 -6.68
CA VAL A 105 -6.51 1.13 -7.76
C VAL A 105 -6.02 2.37 -8.49
N GLY A 106 -5.54 3.38 -7.75
CA GLY A 106 -4.96 4.59 -8.33
C GLY A 106 -3.77 4.27 -9.23
N TRP A 107 -2.89 3.35 -8.82
CA TRP A 107 -1.74 2.92 -9.62
C TRP A 107 -2.15 2.15 -10.88
N THR A 108 -3.10 1.22 -10.76
CA THR A 108 -3.66 0.48 -11.91
C THR A 108 -4.21 1.45 -12.96
N LEU A 109 -4.99 2.45 -12.54
CA LEU A 109 -5.52 3.46 -13.46
C LEU A 109 -4.42 4.37 -14.02
N LEU A 110 -3.41 4.71 -13.22
CA LEU A 110 -2.37 5.67 -13.62
C LEU A 110 -1.42 5.11 -14.68
N ARG A 111 -1.06 3.82 -14.58
CA ARG A 111 -0.05 3.18 -15.45
C ARG A 111 -0.44 3.21 -16.93
N ASP A 112 -1.73 3.06 -17.22
CA ASP A 112 -2.24 2.90 -18.57
C ASP A 112 -2.96 4.17 -19.08
N ALA A 113 -3.05 5.22 -18.26
CA ALA A 113 -3.77 6.44 -18.61
C ALA A 113 -2.95 7.42 -19.45
N GLU A 114 -3.57 7.96 -20.50
CA GLU A 114 -3.06 9.12 -21.21
C GLU A 114 -3.15 10.38 -20.32
N SER A 115 -2.18 11.29 -20.48
CA SER A 115 -2.19 12.55 -19.73
C SER A 115 -3.47 13.35 -20.02
N ASN A 116 -4.15 13.78 -18.95
CA ASN A 116 -5.46 14.46 -18.98
C ASN A 116 -6.68 13.60 -19.36
N SER A 117 -6.54 12.27 -19.46
CA SER A 117 -7.71 11.40 -19.57
C SER A 117 -8.54 11.40 -18.29
N ARG A 118 -9.78 10.91 -18.36
CA ARG A 118 -10.64 10.76 -17.18
C ARG A 118 -10.01 9.83 -16.15
N GLU A 119 -9.40 8.74 -16.62
CA GLU A 119 -8.67 7.75 -15.84
C GLU A 119 -7.48 8.39 -15.13
N PHE A 120 -6.72 9.25 -15.82
CA PHE A 120 -5.61 9.98 -15.20
C PHE A 120 -6.09 10.90 -14.08
N VAL A 121 -7.18 11.65 -14.30
CA VAL A 121 -7.76 12.54 -13.27
C VAL A 121 -8.24 11.74 -12.06
N GLN A 122 -8.92 10.61 -12.31
CA GLN A 122 -9.40 9.72 -11.25
C GLN A 122 -8.24 9.05 -10.49
N ALA A 123 -7.23 8.55 -11.19
CA ALA A 123 -6.03 7.98 -10.62
C ALA A 123 -5.33 8.99 -9.70
N ARG A 124 -5.15 10.23 -10.18
CA ARG A 124 -4.57 11.31 -9.40
C ARG A 124 -5.37 11.61 -8.14
N GLN A 125 -6.71 11.62 -8.22
CA GLN A 125 -7.58 11.83 -7.05
C GLN A 125 -7.42 10.70 -6.03
N LEU A 126 -7.36 9.44 -6.47
CA LEU A 126 -7.17 8.29 -5.60
C LEU A 126 -5.79 8.31 -4.93
N ILE A 127 -4.72 8.55 -5.70
CA ILE A 127 -3.36 8.61 -5.18
C ILE A 127 -3.20 9.74 -4.15
N LEU A 128 -3.69 10.94 -4.45
CA LEU A 128 -3.61 12.04 -3.49
C LEU A 128 -4.52 11.82 -2.28
N GLY A 129 -5.74 11.33 -2.48
CA GLY A 129 -6.67 11.04 -1.39
C GLY A 129 -6.18 9.93 -0.45
N SER A 130 -5.38 8.99 -0.96
CA SER A 130 -4.77 7.95 -0.11
C SER A 130 -3.83 8.55 0.96
N VAL A 131 -3.16 9.65 0.66
CA VAL A 131 -2.28 10.34 1.63
C VAL A 131 -3.08 10.90 2.80
N ASP A 132 -4.31 11.35 2.55
CA ASP A 132 -5.20 11.88 3.60
C ASP A 132 -5.79 10.75 4.46
N GLN A 133 -5.87 9.51 3.95
CA GLN A 133 -6.28 8.33 4.72
C GLN A 133 -5.19 7.85 5.69
N GLY A 134 -3.96 8.32 5.53
CA GLY A 134 -2.83 8.00 6.40
C GLY A 134 -1.82 7.07 5.74
N LEU A 135 -1.06 6.34 6.57
CA LEU A 135 -0.07 5.38 6.07
C LEU A 135 -0.76 4.10 5.60
N PRO A 136 -0.34 3.52 4.47
CA PRO A 136 -0.81 2.21 4.07
C PRO A 136 -0.38 1.16 5.09
N TYR A 137 -1.21 0.14 5.28
CA TYR A 137 -0.97 -0.98 6.18
C TYR A 137 0.21 -1.83 5.72
N PHE A 138 0.36 -2.01 4.40
CA PHE A 138 1.44 -2.81 3.82
C PHE A 138 2.58 -1.91 3.31
N THR A 139 3.82 -2.31 3.60
CA THR A 139 5.01 -1.55 3.20
C THR A 139 5.12 -1.43 1.68
N ILE A 140 4.64 -2.43 0.93
CA ILE A 140 4.56 -2.34 -0.54
C ILE A 140 3.72 -1.13 -0.97
N GLY A 141 2.68 -0.79 -0.23
CA GLY A 141 1.85 0.38 -0.48
C GLY A 141 2.60 1.69 -0.40
N LEU A 142 3.52 1.85 0.56
CA LEU A 142 4.37 3.06 0.64
C LEU A 142 5.24 3.23 -0.60
N ARG A 143 5.74 2.11 -1.14
CA ARG A 143 6.60 2.12 -2.33
C ARG A 143 5.79 2.49 -3.57
N VAL A 144 4.65 1.81 -3.79
CA VAL A 144 3.75 2.10 -4.90
C VAL A 144 3.24 3.55 -4.85
N LEU A 145 2.89 4.04 -3.67
CA LEU A 145 2.47 5.44 -3.50
C LEU A 145 3.59 6.42 -3.83
N SER A 146 4.82 6.14 -3.39
CA SER A 146 6.00 6.96 -3.74
C SER A 146 6.24 6.97 -5.25
N ASP A 147 6.16 5.82 -5.91
CA ASP A 147 6.35 5.69 -7.36
C ASP A 147 5.25 6.44 -8.14
N ALA A 148 3.99 6.29 -7.72
CA ALA A 148 2.85 6.99 -8.30
C ALA A 148 2.95 8.51 -8.17
N LEU A 149 3.31 9.01 -6.99
CA LEU A 149 3.50 10.45 -6.76
C LEU A 149 4.68 10.99 -7.56
N ASN A 150 5.79 10.24 -7.63
CA ASN A 150 6.93 10.61 -8.46
C ASN A 150 6.52 10.73 -9.93
N PHE A 151 5.79 9.73 -10.46
CA PHE A 151 5.25 9.77 -11.82
C PHE A 151 4.39 11.01 -12.07
N LEU A 152 3.44 11.33 -11.18
CA LEU A 152 2.60 12.53 -11.29
C LEU A 152 3.43 13.82 -11.34
N THR A 153 4.50 13.92 -10.54
CA THR A 153 5.37 15.11 -10.54
C THR A 153 6.26 15.22 -11.78
N VAL A 154 6.61 14.10 -12.41
CA VAL A 154 7.36 14.07 -13.67
C VAL A 154 6.45 14.48 -14.83
N VAL A 155 5.24 13.92 -14.90
CA VAL A 155 4.24 14.24 -15.93
C VAL A 155 3.80 15.70 -15.84
N ASN A 156 3.56 16.21 -14.62
CA ASN A 156 3.20 17.60 -14.38
C ASN A 156 4.09 18.24 -13.32
N ALA A 157 5.18 18.86 -13.77
CA ALA A 157 6.11 19.58 -12.91
C ALA A 157 5.50 20.77 -12.14
N LYS A 158 4.28 21.22 -12.48
CA LYS A 158 3.58 22.30 -11.75
C LYS A 158 2.58 21.77 -10.71
N ASP A 159 2.43 20.45 -10.57
CA ASP A 159 1.52 19.82 -9.62
C ASP A 159 2.01 19.96 -8.17
N GLN A 160 1.70 21.10 -7.55
CA GLN A 160 2.08 21.38 -6.17
C GLN A 160 1.49 20.39 -5.15
N PRO A 161 0.21 19.97 -5.26
CA PRO A 161 -0.32 18.89 -4.41
C PRO A 161 0.50 17.60 -4.48
N ALA A 162 0.82 17.10 -5.67
CA ALA A 162 1.62 15.88 -5.83
C ALA A 162 3.03 16.03 -5.24
N LYS A 163 3.68 17.19 -5.40
CA LYS A 163 5.00 17.45 -4.80
C LYS A 163 4.97 17.45 -3.27
N ARG A 164 3.95 18.06 -2.66
CA ARG A 164 3.78 18.08 -1.20
C ARG A 164 3.53 16.68 -0.67
N ALA A 165 2.64 15.93 -1.32
CA ALA A 165 2.37 14.53 -1.01
C ALA A 165 3.64 13.68 -1.13
N LEU A 166 4.38 13.79 -2.23
CA LEU A 166 5.64 13.06 -2.45
C LEU A 166 6.64 13.34 -1.33
N THR A 167 6.83 14.61 -0.96
CA THR A 167 7.74 14.99 0.14
C THR A 167 7.33 14.34 1.47
N ALA A 168 6.02 14.32 1.78
CA ALA A 168 5.51 13.72 3.00
C ALA A 168 5.69 12.19 3.00
N VAL A 169 5.39 11.52 1.87
CA VAL A 169 5.54 10.07 1.70
C VAL A 169 7.01 9.65 1.72
N THR A 170 7.91 10.39 1.06
CA THR A 170 9.35 10.14 1.14
C THR A 170 9.85 10.20 2.58
N ARG A 171 9.40 11.19 3.36
CA ARG A 171 9.74 11.27 4.78
C ARG A 171 9.23 10.06 5.57
N ALA A 172 7.97 9.69 5.37
CA ALA A 172 7.39 8.52 6.02
C ALA A 172 8.17 7.25 5.66
N SER A 173 8.46 7.05 4.37
CA SER A 173 9.23 5.91 3.86
C SER A 173 10.63 5.83 4.49
N LEU A 174 11.35 6.96 4.59
CA LEU A 174 12.66 7.00 5.26
C LEU A 174 12.57 6.61 6.74
N ALA A 175 11.44 6.87 7.40
CA ALA A 175 11.20 6.49 8.78
C ALA A 175 10.67 5.06 8.96
N CYS A 176 10.26 4.39 7.89
CA CYS A 176 9.70 3.04 7.95
C CYS A 176 10.75 1.94 7.74
N SER A 177 10.49 0.77 8.34
CA SER A 177 11.20 -0.45 7.96
C SER A 177 10.82 -0.84 6.53
N GLN A 178 11.80 -0.95 5.64
CA GLN A 178 11.55 -1.28 4.24
C GLN A 178 11.38 -2.79 4.03
N ASP A 179 11.96 -3.62 4.88
CA ASP A 179 11.97 -5.08 4.70
C ASP A 179 10.79 -5.77 5.42
N ALA A 180 10.01 -5.01 6.20
CA ALA A 180 8.82 -5.52 6.86
C ALA A 180 7.64 -5.62 5.89
N VAL A 181 6.81 -6.65 6.05
CA VAL A 181 5.55 -6.80 5.31
C VAL A 181 4.58 -5.66 5.65
N PHE A 182 4.42 -5.37 6.94
CA PHE A 182 3.57 -4.30 7.44
C PHE A 182 4.36 -3.02 7.64
N THR A 183 3.74 -1.90 7.27
CA THR A 183 4.30 -0.57 7.46
C THR A 183 4.54 -0.33 8.94
N THR A 184 5.82 -0.24 9.30
CA THR A 184 6.24 0.00 10.69
C THR A 184 7.07 1.27 10.74
N VAL A 185 6.53 2.31 11.39
CA VAL A 185 7.17 3.63 11.49
C VAL A 185 8.04 3.70 12.73
N ASN A 186 9.29 4.12 12.55
CA ASN A 186 10.10 4.62 13.65
C ASN A 186 9.72 6.08 13.94
N LEU A 187 8.96 6.30 15.01
CA LEU A 187 8.41 7.62 15.35
C LEU A 187 9.49 8.67 15.65
N SER A 188 10.56 8.31 16.37
CA SER A 188 11.63 9.28 16.67
C SER A 188 12.30 9.75 15.38
N LYS A 189 12.65 8.80 14.49
CA LYS A 189 13.19 9.10 13.16
C LYS A 189 12.23 9.94 12.32
N PHE A 190 10.93 9.66 12.37
CA PHE A 190 9.93 10.44 11.63
C PHE A 190 9.85 11.89 12.12
N LEU A 191 9.85 12.10 13.44
CA LEU A 191 9.82 13.43 14.07
C LEU A 191 11.11 14.21 13.79
N ASP A 192 12.25 13.54 13.76
CA ASP A 192 13.54 14.14 13.40
C ASP A 192 13.59 14.59 11.92
N LEU A 193 12.84 13.94 11.04
CA LEU A 193 12.71 14.34 9.64
C LEU A 193 11.59 15.37 9.42
N ALA A 194 10.77 15.68 10.45
CA ALA A 194 9.67 16.62 10.32
C ALA A 194 10.19 18.09 10.28
N PRO A 195 9.54 18.97 9.49
CA PRO A 195 9.86 20.39 9.47
C PRO A 195 9.71 20.99 10.87
N LYS A 196 10.58 21.97 11.18
CA LYS A 196 10.70 22.58 12.52
C LYS A 196 9.37 23.10 13.09
N SER A 197 8.39 23.44 12.25
CA SER A 197 7.07 23.92 12.67
C SER A 197 6.19 22.87 13.38
N LEU A 198 6.49 21.57 13.24
CA LEU A 198 5.78 20.48 13.94
C LEU A 198 6.48 20.06 15.23
N ARG A 199 7.73 20.49 15.44
CA ARG A 199 8.44 20.34 16.70
C ARG A 199 7.95 21.45 17.60
N GLY A 200 6.77 21.25 18.22
CA GLY A 200 6.28 22.19 19.22
C GLY A 200 7.43 22.55 20.17
N THR A 201 7.69 23.84 20.34
CA THR A 201 8.52 24.33 21.43
C THR A 201 7.96 23.76 22.74
N PRO A 202 8.81 23.30 23.67
CA PRO A 202 8.39 22.69 24.93
C PRO A 202 7.49 23.61 25.75
#